data_AF-A0A1I0CR29-F1
#
_entry.id   AF-A0A1I0CR29-F1
#
_cell.length_a   1.000
_cell.length_b   1.000
_cell.length_c   1.000
_cell.angle_alpha   90.00
_cell.angle_beta   90.00
_cell.angle_gamma   90.00
#
_symmetry.space_group_name_H-M   'P 1'
#
loop_
_entity.id
_entity.type
_entity.pdbx_description
1 polymer ?
#
loop_
_entity_poly.entity_id
_entity_poly.type
_entity_poly.pdbx_seq_one_letter_code
_entity_poly.pdbx_strand_id
1 'polypeptide(L)'
;MRRWVPALLVSLVLVACGGAGTPARTAPSARQALTGSPEALEFESASTRLELFRELARLSEHEAGRAAQALVLFPITQSGELVAAPGFEARMDLLQSPETGGAMQLAFEGRVGEPWQDDRRDSLQGLSEREAAELVARTLLTHWQIQPAGPVQVERVPGAPYAVAYVDGILRINPAFLYLAAASGPASPAVGVQ
;
A
#
# COMPACT_ATOMS: atom_id res chain seq x y z
N MET A 1 28.13 -45.62 52.49
CA MET A 1 27.70 -46.74 51.63
C MET A 1 26.25 -46.54 51.24
N ARG A 2 25.95 -46.65 49.93
CA ARG A 2 24.68 -47.14 49.34
C ARG A 2 23.39 -46.39 49.72
N ARG A 3 23.00 -45.41 48.89
CA ARG A 3 21.86 -45.40 47.94
C ARG A 3 20.47 -45.34 48.61
N TRP A 4 19.59 -44.49 48.07
CA TRP A 4 18.38 -44.85 47.31
C TRP A 4 17.55 -43.55 47.14
N VAL A 5 17.58 -42.96 45.95
CA VAL A 5 16.71 -41.85 45.54
C VAL A 5 15.48 -42.47 44.89
N PRO A 6 14.25 -42.25 45.39
CA PRO A 6 13.06 -42.71 44.69
C PRO A 6 12.77 -41.76 43.53
N ALA A 7 12.72 -42.34 42.34
CA ALA A 7 12.31 -41.70 41.10
C ALA A 7 10.87 -41.16 41.25
N LEU A 8 10.71 -39.85 41.12
CA LEU A 8 9.41 -39.22 40.97
C LEU A 8 9.07 -39.18 39.48
N LEU A 9 8.16 -40.09 39.11
CA LEU A 9 7.48 -40.17 37.83
C LEU A 9 6.77 -38.85 37.54
N VAL A 10 7.23 -38.12 36.53
CA VAL A 10 6.47 -37.01 35.94
C VAL A 10 5.41 -37.61 35.03
N SER A 11 4.17 -37.63 35.49
CA SER A 11 3.00 -37.98 34.69
C SER A 11 2.75 -36.88 33.64
N LEU A 12 3.00 -37.17 32.37
CA LEU A 12 2.45 -36.40 31.25
C LEU A 12 0.93 -36.58 31.25
N VAL A 13 0.20 -35.52 31.61
CA VAL A 13 -1.25 -35.47 31.39
C VAL A 13 -1.47 -34.85 30.01
N LEU A 14 -1.71 -35.70 29.01
CA LEU A 14 -2.30 -35.31 27.72
C LEU A 14 -3.77 -34.95 27.96
N VAL A 15 -4.06 -33.68 28.24
CA VAL A 15 -5.41 -33.14 28.07
C VAL A 15 -5.56 -32.72 26.62
N ALA A 16 -6.01 -33.65 25.79
CA ALA A 16 -6.66 -33.33 24.54
C ALA A 16 -8.16 -33.19 24.83
N CYS A 17 -8.69 -31.96 24.78
CA CYS A 17 -10.13 -31.71 24.60
C CYS A 17 -10.38 -30.22 24.34
N GLY A 18 -10.99 -29.92 23.19
CA GLY A 18 -11.77 -28.69 23.00
C GLY A 18 -11.19 -27.73 21.96
N GLY A 19 -11.53 -27.96 20.69
CA GLY A 19 -11.58 -26.98 19.60
C GLY A 19 -10.73 -25.73 19.77
N ALA A 20 -9.42 -25.84 19.56
CA ALA A 20 -8.61 -24.69 19.27
C ALA A 20 -9.07 -24.18 17.89
N GLY A 21 -9.99 -23.21 17.88
CA GLY A 21 -10.13 -22.33 16.73
C GLY A 21 -8.73 -21.90 16.38
N THR A 22 -8.30 -22.21 15.14
CA THR A 22 -7.07 -21.67 14.59
C THR A 22 -7.05 -20.19 14.95
N PRO A 23 -5.97 -19.64 15.53
CA PRO A 23 -5.91 -18.21 15.81
C PRO A 23 -6.23 -17.52 14.48
N ALA A 24 -7.37 -16.83 14.43
CA ALA A 24 -7.74 -16.06 13.26
C ALA A 24 -6.56 -15.12 13.04
N ARG A 25 -5.80 -15.31 11.95
CA ARG A 25 -4.75 -14.37 11.60
C ARG A 25 -5.44 -13.02 11.53
N THR A 26 -5.06 -12.10 12.41
CA THR A 26 -5.50 -10.72 12.31
C THR A 26 -5.06 -10.24 10.94
N ALA A 27 -5.99 -9.76 10.12
CA ALA A 27 -5.66 -9.17 8.83
C ALA A 27 -4.59 -8.09 9.06
N PRO A 28 -3.56 -8.01 8.20
CA PRO A 28 -2.53 -6.98 8.35
C PRO A 28 -3.18 -5.60 8.32
N SER A 29 -2.64 -4.64 9.07
CA SER A 29 -3.06 -3.24 8.89
C SER A 29 -2.54 -2.70 7.55
N ALA A 30 -3.15 -1.64 7.03
CA ALA A 30 -2.67 -0.99 5.80
C ALA A 30 -1.20 -0.56 5.87
N ARG A 31 -0.73 -0.06 7.02
CA ARG A 31 0.68 0.31 7.20
C ARG A 31 1.60 -0.91 7.22
N GLN A 32 1.16 -2.02 7.80
CA GLN A 32 1.91 -3.28 7.77
C GLN A 32 2.01 -3.82 6.34
N ALA A 33 0.93 -3.73 5.55
CA ALA A 33 0.91 -4.12 4.14
C ALA A 33 1.92 -3.31 3.31
N LEU A 34 2.05 -2.00 3.55
CA LEU A 34 3.03 -1.15 2.86
C LEU A 34 4.48 -1.56 3.14
N THR A 35 4.79 -1.98 4.37
CA THR A 35 6.15 -2.40 4.74
C THR A 35 6.47 -3.86 4.37
N GLY A 36 5.48 -4.62 3.89
CA GLY A 36 5.64 -6.00 3.44
C GLY A 36 6.13 -6.12 2.00
N SER A 37 6.20 -7.36 1.51
CA SER A 37 6.42 -7.63 0.08
C SER A 37 5.15 -7.27 -0.70
N PRO A 38 5.24 -6.45 -1.77
CA PRO A 38 4.09 -6.10 -2.59
C PRO A 38 3.49 -7.32 -3.30
N GLU A 39 4.32 -8.30 -3.67
CA GLU A 39 3.89 -9.54 -4.32
C GLU A 39 2.99 -10.39 -3.39
N ALA A 40 3.12 -10.26 -2.07
CA ALA A 40 2.21 -10.93 -1.14
C ALA A 40 0.75 -10.45 -1.31
N LEU A 41 0.54 -9.18 -1.66
CA LEU A 41 -0.80 -8.62 -1.87
C LEU A 41 -1.47 -9.16 -3.15
N GLU A 42 -0.70 -9.67 -4.11
CA GLU A 42 -1.25 -10.31 -5.30
C GLU A 42 -2.13 -11.52 -4.95
N PHE A 43 -1.80 -12.22 -3.86
CA PHE A 43 -2.51 -13.40 -3.39
C PHE A 43 -3.60 -13.10 -2.36
N GLU A 44 -3.71 -11.85 -1.92
CA GLU A 44 -4.79 -11.42 -1.03
C GLU A 44 -6.11 -11.27 -1.78
N SER A 45 -7.20 -11.57 -1.08
CA SER A 45 -8.54 -11.43 -1.65
C SER A 45 -8.82 -9.99 -2.08
N ALA A 46 -9.64 -9.81 -3.12
CA ALA A 46 -10.04 -8.47 -3.57
C ALA A 46 -10.72 -7.65 -2.45
N SER A 47 -11.52 -8.30 -1.59
CA SER A 47 -12.14 -7.66 -0.43
C SER A 47 -11.10 -7.22 0.61
N THR A 48 -10.09 -8.05 0.91
CA THR A 48 -9.01 -7.67 1.83
C THR A 48 -8.27 -6.44 1.30
N ARG A 49 -7.88 -6.45 0.02
CA ARG A 49 -7.17 -5.32 -0.59
C ARG A 49 -8.01 -4.04 -0.61
N LEU A 50 -9.31 -4.15 -0.85
CA LEU A 50 -10.23 -3.02 -0.82
C LEU A 50 -10.41 -2.45 0.60
N GLU A 51 -10.49 -3.30 1.63
CA GLU A 51 -10.54 -2.85 3.03
C GLU A 51 -9.27 -2.12 3.44
N LEU A 52 -8.10 -2.65 3.07
CA LEU A 52 -6.81 -2.01 3.28
C LEU A 52 -6.72 -0.67 2.54
N PHE A 53 -7.20 -0.59 1.30
CA PHE A 53 -7.25 0.66 0.54
C PHE A 53 -8.16 1.71 1.20
N ARG A 54 -9.35 1.30 1.67
CA ARG A 54 -10.28 2.15 2.43
C ARG A 54 -9.65 2.65 3.74
N GLU A 55 -8.84 1.81 4.38
CA GLU A 55 -8.06 2.22 5.56
C GLU A 55 -7.03 3.30 5.21
N LEU A 56 -6.26 3.13 4.13
CA LEU A 56 -5.30 4.13 3.66
C LEU A 56 -5.98 5.47 3.32
N ALA A 57 -7.12 5.44 2.63
CA ALA A 57 -7.88 6.63 2.29
C ALA A 57 -8.31 7.41 3.55
N ARG A 58 -8.86 6.71 4.55
CA ARG A 58 -9.27 7.31 5.83
C ARG A 58 -8.09 7.93 6.59
N LEU A 59 -6.95 7.24 6.60
CA LEU A 59 -5.72 7.75 7.21
C LEU A 59 -5.20 8.98 6.47
N SER A 60 -5.24 8.97 5.14
CA SER A 60 -4.87 10.10 4.28
C SER A 60 -5.71 11.35 4.59
N GLU A 61 -7.04 11.22 4.69
CA GLU A 61 -7.94 12.31 5.08
C GLU A 61 -7.64 12.83 6.49
N HIS A 62 -7.39 11.94 7.44
CA HIS A 62 -7.06 12.34 8.82
C HIS A 62 -5.71 13.07 8.91
N GLU A 63 -4.72 12.66 8.11
CA GLU A 63 -3.37 13.21 8.11
C GLU A 63 -3.24 14.52 7.31
N ALA A 64 -4.16 14.80 6.38
CA ALA A 64 -4.08 15.91 5.43
C ALA A 64 -3.71 17.26 6.06
N GLY A 65 -2.76 17.96 5.44
CA GLY A 65 -2.28 19.28 5.85
C GLY A 65 -1.44 19.32 7.13
N ARG A 66 -1.25 18.19 7.83
CA ARG A 66 -0.34 18.13 8.99
C ARG A 66 1.10 18.24 8.53
N ALA A 67 1.95 18.87 9.36
CA ALA A 67 3.39 18.84 9.15
C ALA A 67 3.87 17.39 9.12
N ALA A 68 4.55 16.98 8.05
CA ALA A 68 4.96 15.60 7.80
C ALA A 68 6.28 15.26 8.50
N GLN A 69 6.46 15.75 9.73
CA GLN A 69 7.58 15.42 10.60
C GLN A 69 7.52 13.95 11.09
N ALA A 70 6.33 13.34 11.03
CA ALA A 70 6.06 11.98 11.48
C ALA A 70 5.32 11.17 10.41
N LEU A 71 6.03 10.28 9.71
CA LEU A 71 5.54 9.08 9.01
C LEU A 71 4.11 9.14 8.40
N VAL A 72 3.76 10.22 7.71
CA VAL A 72 2.47 10.33 7.02
C VAL A 72 2.47 9.44 5.78
N LEU A 73 1.30 9.01 5.33
CA LEU A 73 1.16 8.11 4.19
C LEU A 73 1.49 8.78 2.85
N PHE A 74 1.23 10.08 2.76
CA PHE A 74 1.38 10.85 1.53
C PHE A 74 2.16 12.15 1.75
N PRO A 75 3.46 12.11 2.06
CA PRO A 75 4.24 13.34 2.27
C PRO A 75 4.50 14.05 0.94
N ILE A 76 4.24 15.36 0.88
CA ILE A 76 4.50 16.21 -0.28
C ILE A 76 5.24 17.48 0.14
N THR A 77 6.11 17.98 -0.74
CA THR A 77 6.67 19.33 -0.60
C THR A 77 5.68 20.36 -1.13
N GLN A 78 5.10 21.18 -0.25
CA GLN A 78 4.21 22.28 -0.61
C GLN A 78 4.78 23.59 -0.04
N SER A 79 5.00 24.58 -0.91
CA SER A 79 5.58 25.88 -0.54
C SER A 79 6.93 25.79 0.22
N GLY A 80 7.72 24.75 -0.04
CA GLY A 80 9.01 24.51 0.62
C GLY A 80 8.92 23.76 1.95
N GLU A 81 7.72 23.40 2.41
CA GLU A 81 7.51 22.61 3.63
C GLU A 81 7.06 21.19 3.30
N LEU A 82 7.49 20.23 4.11
CA LEU A 82 7.05 18.85 4.01
C LEU A 82 5.75 18.68 4.82
N VAL A 83 4.64 18.42 4.12
CA VAL A 83 3.30 18.28 4.70
C VAL A 83 2.63 17.00 4.21
N ALA A 84 1.62 16.52 4.92
CA ALA A 84 0.74 15.48 4.40
C ALA A 84 -0.12 16.06 3.27
N ALA A 85 -0.18 15.35 2.15
CA ALA A 85 -0.97 15.72 1.00
C ALA A 85 -2.47 15.86 1.34
N PRO A 86 -3.25 16.58 0.51
CA PRO A 86 -4.69 16.47 0.55
C PRO A 86 -5.14 15.00 0.51
N GLY A 87 -6.04 14.63 1.43
CA GLY A 87 -6.61 13.29 1.49
C GLY A 87 -7.42 12.96 0.23
N PHE A 88 -7.62 11.67 -0.05
CA PHE A 88 -8.47 11.21 -1.14
C PHE A 88 -9.55 10.27 -0.63
N GLU A 89 -10.68 10.24 -1.32
CA GLU A 89 -11.82 9.42 -0.95
C GLU A 89 -11.57 7.95 -1.32
N ALA A 90 -12.07 7.02 -0.50
CA ALA A 90 -11.89 5.58 -0.74
C ALA A 90 -12.59 5.03 -2.00
N ARG A 91 -13.40 5.84 -2.68
CA ARG A 91 -14.05 5.52 -3.96
C ARG A 91 -13.33 6.12 -5.16
N MET A 92 -12.27 6.91 -4.93
CA MET A 92 -11.47 7.48 -6.00
C MET A 92 -10.80 6.36 -6.78
N ASP A 93 -11.06 6.30 -8.08
CA ASP A 93 -10.36 5.37 -8.95
C ASP A 93 -9.00 5.94 -9.33
N LEU A 94 -7.96 5.47 -8.64
CA LEU A 94 -6.58 5.92 -8.88
C LEU A 94 -5.97 5.32 -10.16
N LEU A 95 -6.62 4.33 -10.78
CA LEU A 95 -6.20 3.73 -12.04
C LEU A 95 -6.94 4.33 -13.25
N GLN A 96 -7.62 5.47 -13.08
CA GLN A 96 -8.15 6.24 -14.19
C GLN A 96 -7.27 7.45 -14.45
N SER A 97 -6.84 7.64 -15.70
CA SER A 97 -6.13 8.87 -16.06
C SER A 97 -7.10 10.05 -15.99
N PRO A 98 -6.78 11.13 -15.23
CA PRO A 98 -7.57 12.34 -15.30
C PRO A 98 -7.45 12.98 -16.68
N GLU A 99 -8.58 13.37 -17.27
CA GLU A 99 -8.65 14.05 -18.59
C GLU A 99 -7.75 15.31 -18.66
N THR A 100 -7.54 15.98 -17.53
CA THR A 100 -6.77 17.23 -17.41
C THR A 100 -5.26 17.01 -17.17
N GLY A 101 -4.83 15.77 -16.87
CA GLY A 101 -3.45 15.42 -16.54
C GLY A 101 -2.58 15.03 -17.74
N GLY A 102 -3.12 15.06 -18.96
CA GLY A 102 -2.45 14.57 -20.18
C GLY A 102 -1.18 15.33 -20.59
N ALA A 103 -0.98 16.55 -20.09
CA ALA A 103 0.22 17.35 -20.39
C ALA A 103 1.41 17.05 -19.47
N MET A 104 1.20 16.33 -18.36
CA MET A 104 2.27 16.03 -17.40
C MET A 104 3.21 14.96 -17.96
N GLN A 105 4.50 15.28 -18.00
CA GLN A 105 5.54 14.34 -18.40
C GLN A 105 6.02 13.57 -17.16
N LEU A 106 5.95 12.23 -17.24
CA LEU A 106 6.43 11.32 -16.21
C LEU A 106 7.63 10.55 -16.76
N ALA A 107 8.71 10.48 -15.97
CA ALA A 107 9.92 9.76 -16.31
C ALA A 107 10.10 8.58 -15.34
N PHE A 108 10.06 7.36 -15.88
CA PHE A 108 10.20 6.13 -15.12
C PHE A 108 11.65 5.66 -15.17
N GLU A 109 12.52 6.36 -14.45
CA GLU A 109 13.90 5.91 -14.25
C GLU A 109 13.92 5.03 -12.99
N GLY A 110 13.93 3.72 -13.20
CA GLY A 110 14.07 2.76 -12.10
C GLY A 110 15.38 3.01 -11.35
N ARG A 111 15.34 2.99 -10.02
CA ARG A 111 16.57 2.96 -9.22
C ARG A 111 17.31 1.67 -9.56
N VAL A 112 18.64 1.72 -9.61
CA VAL A 112 19.46 0.52 -9.82
C VAL A 112 19.07 -0.55 -8.79
N GLY A 113 18.62 -1.71 -9.27
CA GLY A 113 18.15 -2.83 -8.44
C GLY A 113 16.64 -2.82 -8.11
N GLU A 114 15.91 -1.75 -8.42
CA GLU A 114 14.48 -1.60 -8.19
C GLU A 114 13.74 -1.13 -9.47
N PRO A 115 13.81 -1.91 -10.58
CA PRO A 115 13.11 -1.56 -11.80
C PRO A 115 11.60 -1.74 -11.63
N TRP A 116 10.84 -0.90 -12.35
CA TRP A 116 9.42 -1.14 -12.57
C TRP A 116 9.21 -2.45 -13.34
N GLN A 117 8.21 -3.22 -12.93
CA GLN A 117 7.85 -4.47 -13.61
C GLN A 117 6.92 -4.18 -14.78
N ASP A 118 7.25 -4.73 -15.96
CA ASP A 118 6.46 -4.58 -17.19
C ASP A 118 5.48 -5.75 -17.44
N ASP A 119 5.58 -6.83 -16.66
CA ASP A 119 4.64 -7.94 -16.74
C ASP A 119 3.24 -7.52 -16.27
N ARG A 120 2.24 -7.82 -17.09
CA ARG A 120 0.83 -7.54 -16.79
C ARG A 120 0.29 -8.51 -15.74
N ARG A 121 -0.50 -8.00 -14.80
CA ARG A 121 -1.03 -8.78 -13.68
C ARG A 121 -2.52 -8.58 -13.52
N ASP A 122 -3.25 -9.67 -13.31
CA ASP A 122 -4.70 -9.62 -13.05
C ASP A 122 -5.02 -8.84 -11.76
N SER A 123 -4.14 -8.94 -10.75
CA SER A 123 -4.25 -8.19 -9.50
C SER A 123 -4.12 -6.67 -9.68
N LEU A 124 -3.57 -6.22 -10.82
CA LEU A 124 -3.48 -4.83 -11.27
C LEU A 124 -4.46 -4.54 -12.43
N GLN A 125 -5.55 -5.29 -12.54
CA GLN A 125 -6.56 -5.13 -13.60
C GLN A 125 -6.00 -5.31 -15.02
N GLY A 126 -5.00 -6.18 -15.18
CA GLY A 126 -4.36 -6.46 -16.47
C GLY A 126 -3.32 -5.42 -16.89
N LEU A 127 -2.98 -4.46 -16.02
CA LEU A 127 -1.89 -3.52 -16.18
C LEU A 127 -0.57 -4.11 -15.70
N SER A 128 0.55 -3.58 -16.19
CA SER A 128 1.84 -3.76 -15.53
C SER A 128 1.99 -2.87 -14.30
N GLU A 129 3.00 -3.13 -13.46
CA GLU A 129 3.31 -2.27 -12.31
C GLU A 129 3.66 -0.85 -12.77
N ARG A 130 4.40 -0.72 -13.88
CA ARG A 130 4.73 0.58 -14.51
C ARG A 130 3.49 1.33 -14.99
N GLU A 131 2.58 0.65 -15.69
CA GLU A 131 1.34 1.25 -16.20
C GLU A 131 0.43 1.70 -15.04
N ALA A 132 0.29 0.88 -14.01
CA ALA A 132 -0.46 1.23 -12.81
C ALA A 132 0.15 2.43 -12.08
N ALA A 133 1.48 2.46 -11.93
CA ALA A 133 2.20 3.58 -11.34
C ALA A 133 2.00 4.88 -12.12
N GLU A 134 1.95 4.83 -13.45
CA GLU A 134 1.65 6.00 -14.28
C GLU A 134 0.27 6.58 -14.01
N LEU A 135 -0.76 5.73 -13.96
CA LEU A 135 -2.14 6.17 -13.72
C LEU A 135 -2.29 6.73 -12.30
N VAL A 136 -1.73 6.05 -11.30
CA VAL A 136 -1.71 6.53 -9.90
C VAL A 136 -0.99 7.87 -9.80
N ALA A 137 0.19 8.00 -10.42
CA ALA A 137 0.97 9.23 -10.41
C ALA A 137 0.18 10.41 -10.99
N ARG A 138 -0.41 10.24 -12.18
CA ARG A 138 -1.21 11.28 -12.83
C ARG A 138 -2.41 11.68 -11.97
N THR A 139 -3.12 10.71 -11.42
CA THR A 139 -4.31 10.96 -10.59
C THR A 139 -3.96 11.72 -9.33
N LEU A 140 -2.96 11.24 -8.57
CA LEU A 140 -2.57 11.88 -7.31
C LEU A 140 -1.97 13.26 -7.53
N LEU A 141 -1.08 13.44 -8.50
CA LEU A 141 -0.48 14.76 -8.77
C LEU A 141 -1.53 15.77 -9.22
N THR A 142 -2.51 15.34 -10.02
CA THR A 142 -3.65 16.19 -10.41
C THR A 142 -4.51 16.53 -9.19
N HIS A 143 -4.86 15.53 -8.36
CA HIS A 143 -5.66 15.71 -7.14
C HIS A 143 -4.99 16.64 -6.13
N TRP A 144 -3.68 16.51 -5.95
CA TRP A 144 -2.87 17.37 -5.09
C TRP A 144 -2.56 18.75 -5.71
N GLN A 145 -3.04 19.00 -6.93
CA GLN A 145 -2.84 20.25 -7.68
C GLN A 145 -1.35 20.60 -7.86
N ILE A 146 -0.50 19.59 -7.99
CA ILE A 146 0.92 19.76 -8.23
C ILE A 146 1.14 20.10 -9.70
N GLN A 147 1.79 21.24 -9.94
CA GLN A 147 2.18 21.72 -11.26
C GLN A 147 3.70 21.64 -11.37
N PRO A 148 4.25 20.51 -11.87
CA PRO A 148 5.69 20.35 -11.95
C PRO A 148 6.25 21.26 -13.05
N ALA A 149 7.42 21.87 -12.79
CA ALA A 149 8.10 22.73 -13.76
C ALA A 149 8.76 21.95 -14.92
N GLY A 150 8.85 20.63 -14.80
CA GLY A 150 9.47 19.73 -15.78
C GLY A 150 8.98 18.28 -15.59
N PRO A 151 9.67 17.30 -16.21
CA PRO A 151 9.33 15.89 -16.02
C PRO A 151 9.40 15.49 -14.55
N VAL A 152 8.38 14.77 -14.08
CA VAL A 152 8.38 14.18 -12.74
C VAL A 152 9.03 12.81 -12.81
N GLN A 153 10.11 12.61 -12.06
CA GLN A 153 10.73 11.30 -11.92
C GLN A 153 9.85 10.42 -11.02
N VAL A 154 9.57 9.20 -11.46
CA VAL A 154 8.74 8.23 -10.74
C VAL A 154 9.60 7.04 -10.31
N GLU A 155 9.91 6.97 -9.02
CA GLU A 155 10.74 5.94 -8.41
C GLU A 155 9.90 4.86 -7.73
N ARG A 156 10.27 3.60 -7.96
CA ARG A 156 9.77 2.45 -7.20
C ARG A 156 10.50 2.37 -5.85
N VAL A 157 9.77 2.31 -4.74
CA VAL A 157 10.36 2.21 -3.39
C VAL A 157 9.60 1.17 -2.55
N PRO A 158 9.90 -0.14 -2.72
CA PRO A 158 9.27 -1.19 -1.91
C PRO A 158 9.63 -1.07 -0.43
N GLY A 159 8.70 -1.49 0.43
CA GLY A 159 8.91 -1.49 1.89
C GLY A 159 8.92 -0.10 2.54
N ALA A 160 8.66 0.97 1.77
CA ALA A 160 8.56 2.31 2.32
C ALA A 160 7.40 2.41 3.35
N PRO A 161 7.57 3.14 4.47
CA PRO A 161 6.53 3.31 5.48
C PRO A 161 5.41 4.30 5.05
N TYR A 162 5.47 4.78 3.81
CA TYR A 162 4.50 5.65 3.15
C TYR A 162 3.97 4.97 1.88
N ALA A 163 2.83 5.41 1.39
CA ALA A 163 2.23 4.90 0.15
C ALA A 163 2.83 5.60 -1.07
N VAL A 164 2.84 6.94 -1.07
CA VAL A 164 3.43 7.76 -2.14
C VAL A 164 4.02 9.03 -1.55
N ALA A 165 5.24 9.42 -1.94
CA ALA A 165 5.87 10.67 -1.51
C ALA A 165 6.24 11.53 -2.72
N TYR A 166 5.93 12.83 -2.69
CA TYR A 166 6.39 13.78 -3.72
C TYR A 166 7.33 14.82 -3.12
N VAL A 167 8.63 14.61 -3.28
CA VAL A 167 9.68 15.43 -2.66
C VAL A 167 10.78 15.69 -3.67
N ASP A 168 11.18 16.95 -3.79
CA ASP A 168 12.24 17.42 -4.71
C ASP A 168 11.99 17.07 -6.18
N GLY A 169 10.73 17.11 -6.61
CA GLY A 169 10.34 16.77 -7.99
C GLY A 169 10.28 15.27 -8.30
N ILE A 170 10.53 14.42 -7.29
CA ILE A 170 10.53 12.96 -7.42
C ILE A 170 9.29 12.40 -6.71
N LEU A 171 8.49 11.65 -7.46
CA LEU A 171 7.37 10.87 -6.96
C LEU A 171 7.84 9.45 -6.64
N ARG A 172 7.95 9.13 -5.36
CA ARG A 172 8.31 7.80 -4.85
C ARG A 172 7.06 7.03 -4.52
N ILE A 173 6.85 5.90 -5.19
CA ILE A 173 5.67 5.07 -5.03
C ILE A 173 6.07 3.75 -4.39
N ASN A 174 5.35 3.37 -3.33
CA ASN A 174 5.42 2.03 -2.80
C ASN A 174 4.58 1.09 -3.68
N PRO A 175 5.18 0.07 -4.33
CA PRO A 175 4.43 -0.87 -5.18
C PRO A 175 3.27 -1.56 -4.46
N ALA A 176 3.33 -1.77 -3.13
CA ALA A 176 2.23 -2.35 -2.37
C ALA A 176 0.95 -1.50 -2.50
N PHE A 177 1.09 -0.18 -2.57
CA PHE A 177 -0.03 0.72 -2.75
C PHE A 177 -0.74 0.52 -4.10
N LEU A 178 -0.03 0.13 -5.16
CA LEU A 178 -0.62 -0.11 -6.48
C LEU A 178 -1.59 -1.29 -6.46
N TYR A 179 -1.21 -2.39 -5.79
CA TYR A 179 -2.08 -3.55 -5.61
C TYR A 179 -3.32 -3.23 -4.78
N LEU A 180 -3.21 -2.33 -3.81
CA LEU A 180 -4.33 -1.86 -3.00
C LEU A 180 -5.25 -0.92 -3.79
N ALA A 181 -4.68 0.05 -4.52
CA ALA A 181 -5.41 0.96 -5.38
C ALA A 181 -6.20 0.22 -6.48
N ALA A 182 -5.61 -0.83 -7.04
CA ALA A 182 -6.27 -1.70 -8.02
C ALA A 182 -7.52 -2.40 -7.48
N ALA A 183 -7.71 -2.49 -6.17
CA ALA A 183 -8.90 -3.08 -5.57
C ALA A 183 -10.11 -2.12 -5.50
N SER A 184 -9.98 -0.86 -5.95
CA SER A 184 -11.07 0.13 -5.96
C SER A 184 -11.62 0.50 -7.35
N GLY A 185 -11.06 -0.05 -8.44
CA GLY A 185 -11.48 0.30 -9.80
C GLY A 185 -12.78 -0.39 -10.27
N PRO A 186 -13.20 -0.21 -11.54
CA PRO A 186 -14.50 -0.64 -12.06
C PRO A 186 -14.74 -2.15 -12.04
N ALA A 187 -13.68 -2.96 -11.85
CA ALA A 187 -13.77 -4.40 -11.68
C ALA A 187 -14.05 -4.84 -10.23
N SER A 188 -14.05 -3.91 -9.28
CA SER A 188 -14.36 -4.24 -7.89
C SER A 188 -15.82 -4.59 -7.77
N PRO A 189 -16.17 -5.80 -7.29
CA PRO A 189 -17.56 -6.14 -7.07
C PRO A 189 -18.10 -5.09 -6.09
N ALA A 190 -19.11 -4.33 -6.55
CA ALA A 190 -19.94 -3.56 -5.63
C ALA A 190 -20.35 -4.55 -4.55
N VAL A 191 -19.89 -4.31 -3.32
CA VAL A 191 -20.30 -5.11 -2.17
C VAL A 191 -21.81 -5.13 -2.22
N GLY A 192 -22.37 -6.29 -2.58
CA GLY A 192 -23.79 -6.46 -2.76
C GLY A 192 -24.46 -6.07 -1.47
N VAL A 193 -25.26 -5.02 -1.51
CA VAL A 193 -26.27 -4.80 -0.48
C VAL A 193 -27.33 -5.85 -0.74
N GLN A 194 -27.24 -6.98 -0.03
CA GLN A 194 -28.35 -7.89 0.27
C GLN A 194 -27.98 -8.81 1.43
#